data_AF-A0A5C6AYF7-F1
#
_entry.id   AF-A0A5C6AYF7-F1
#
_cell.length_a   1.000
_cell.length_b   1.000
_cell.length_c   1.000
_cell.angle_alpha   90.00
_cell.angle_beta   90.00
_cell.angle_gamma   90.00
#
_symmetry.space_group_name_H-M   'P 1'
#
loop_
_entity.id
_entity.type
_entity.pdbx_description
1 polymer ?
#
loop_
_entity_poly.entity_id
_entity_poly.type
_entity_poly.pdbx_seq_one_letter_code
_entity_poly.pdbx_strand_id
1 'polypeptide(L)'
;MPVESASLDPDLLQRLSTDPAKRIDEVIAYFRREKRPVELFEALKMKSRLAHGLPMMALPDESLDSQTGGDPELQRSLEEGLLDACRQAGAMLIENGKVGEGYMYLRPVGDNQLVRRLLADVPITDENYDEMVHVLLHEGIDLGRGYQAVIEHQGTCNSITLYDQAIAQRPRVQRQIASRVLLNHFYAELTSLVRNDFAGRANDNGVSADDIIRDERDLSLGDLIAKYKWILGGGGYHLDTTHLASTVRFATVLDDAESIDKAIQLCQYGRKLPADFQYPGEEPFVDFYPAHAAFFAALAGQNVESALRLFEQRARTVDVNVAGSGAIETYIDLLDRIGRPGEALRAAMELFPDDVPVGRVMPEMMVMARRAVAGGDVEIANQLEQFCSQRGDLLGVAAVSELNTAN
;
A
#
# COMPACT_ATOMS: atom_id res chain seq x y z
N MET A 1 0.56 23.57 38.17
CA MET A 1 0.16 24.97 37.95
C MET A 1 -1.34 25.05 38.07
N PRO A 2 -1.91 26.01 38.81
CA PRO A 2 -3.36 26.17 38.87
C PRO A 2 -3.87 26.51 37.48
N VAL A 3 -4.87 25.77 37.00
CA VAL A 3 -5.62 26.09 35.79
C VAL A 3 -6.32 27.41 36.09
N GLU A 4 -5.85 28.52 35.50
CA GLU A 4 -6.61 29.76 35.49
C GLU A 4 -7.98 29.43 34.88
N SER A 5 -9.04 29.49 35.69
CA SER A 5 -10.39 29.36 35.18
C SER A 5 -10.65 30.58 34.32
N ALA A 6 -10.53 30.43 32.99
CA ALA A 6 -10.99 31.43 32.06
C ALA A 6 -12.47 31.67 32.34
N SER A 7 -12.79 32.78 33.01
CA SER A 7 -14.16 33.19 33.26
C SER A 7 -14.84 33.42 31.92
N LEU A 8 -16.01 32.80 31.73
CA LEU A 8 -16.84 33.05 30.54
C LEU A 8 -17.11 34.55 30.41
N ASP A 9 -17.02 35.05 29.18
CA ASP A 9 -17.34 36.44 28.86
C ASP A 9 -18.77 36.77 29.37
N PRO A 10 -18.94 37.71 30.31
CA PRO A 10 -20.24 38.09 30.83
C PRO A 10 -21.20 38.56 29.74
N ASP A 11 -20.68 39.18 28.67
CA ASP A 11 -21.48 39.66 27.54
C ASP A 11 -21.98 38.50 26.67
N LEU A 12 -21.23 37.39 26.59
CA LEU A 12 -21.68 36.16 25.93
C LEU A 12 -22.88 35.56 26.69
N LEU A 13 -22.78 35.47 28.02
CA LEU A 13 -23.86 34.91 28.86
C LEU A 13 -25.16 35.71 28.75
N GLN A 14 -25.08 37.04 28.66
CA GLN A 14 -26.26 37.90 28.50
C GLN A 14 -26.90 37.80 27.10
N ARG A 15 -26.13 37.40 26.08
CA ARG A 15 -26.60 37.27 24.69
C ARG A 15 -27.26 35.92 24.40
N LEU A 16 -27.03 34.90 25.23
CA LEU A 16 -27.58 33.57 24.99
C LEU A 16 -29.10 33.55 25.17
N SER A 17 -29.80 32.95 24.21
CA SER A 17 -31.24 32.71 24.25
C SER A 17 -31.66 31.97 25.53
N THR A 18 -32.87 32.21 26.03
CA THR A 18 -33.47 31.44 27.12
C THR A 18 -34.08 30.11 26.67
N ASP A 19 -34.39 29.98 25.38
CA ASP A 19 -34.85 28.74 24.76
C ASP A 19 -33.67 27.75 24.63
N PRO A 20 -33.72 26.55 25.24
CA PRO A 20 -32.62 25.58 25.24
C PRO A 20 -32.13 25.17 23.85
N ALA A 21 -33.04 25.04 22.87
CA ALA A 21 -32.68 24.65 21.51
C ALA A 21 -31.86 25.74 20.81
N LYS A 22 -32.31 27.00 20.87
CA LYS A 22 -31.54 28.13 20.36
C LYS A 22 -30.23 28.35 21.11
N ARG A 23 -30.25 28.18 22.44
CA ARG A 23 -29.07 28.35 23.29
C ARG A 23 -27.94 27.39 22.90
N ILE A 24 -28.25 26.11 22.69
CA ILE A 24 -27.21 25.15 22.31
C ILE A 24 -26.66 25.43 20.91
N ASP A 25 -27.51 25.92 19.99
CA ASP A 25 -27.07 26.34 18.65
C ASP A 25 -26.11 27.54 18.69
N GLU A 26 -26.39 28.54 19.53
CA GLU A 26 -25.51 29.69 19.75
C GLU A 26 -24.16 29.29 20.37
N VAL A 27 -24.17 28.35 21.33
CA VAL A 27 -22.95 27.79 21.94
C VAL A 27 -22.12 27.01 20.92
N ILE A 28 -22.75 26.20 20.08
CA ILE A 28 -22.07 25.49 18.98
C ILE A 28 -21.45 26.47 17.99
N ALA A 29 -22.19 27.51 17.59
CA ALA A 29 -21.69 28.55 16.70
C ALA A 29 -20.48 29.28 17.30
N TYR A 30 -20.51 29.55 18.61
CA TYR A 30 -19.38 30.11 19.35
C TYR A 30 -18.16 29.18 19.30
N PHE A 31 -18.29 27.89 19.68
CA PHE A 31 -17.15 26.97 19.67
C PHE A 31 -16.58 26.72 18.28
N ARG A 32 -17.41 26.76 17.23
CA ARG A 32 -16.93 26.75 15.84
C ARG A 32 -16.08 27.97 15.52
N ARG A 33 -16.55 29.17 15.88
CA ARG A 33 -15.82 30.42 15.61
C ARG A 33 -14.51 30.50 16.38
N GLU A 34 -14.52 30.11 17.65
CA GLU A 34 -13.32 30.12 18.51
C GLU A 34 -12.40 28.90 18.28
N LYS A 35 -12.74 28.02 17.33
CA LYS A 35 -12.01 26.79 17.01
C LYS A 35 -11.69 25.92 18.24
N ARG A 36 -12.73 25.64 19.03
CA ARG A 36 -12.68 24.83 20.27
C ARG A 36 -13.28 23.43 20.04
N PRO A 37 -12.50 22.46 19.50
CA PRO A 37 -13.05 21.21 19.00
C PRO A 37 -13.58 20.26 20.08
N VAL A 38 -12.92 20.22 21.26
CA VAL A 38 -13.35 19.34 22.37
C VAL A 38 -14.69 19.81 22.93
N GLU A 39 -14.85 21.11 23.12
CA GLU A 39 -16.09 21.70 23.61
C GLU A 39 -17.20 21.65 22.54
N LEU A 40 -16.84 21.81 21.26
CA LEU A 40 -17.77 21.61 20.15
C LEU A 40 -18.33 20.18 20.13
N PHE A 41 -17.47 19.17 20.31
CA PHE A 41 -17.89 17.77 20.37
C PHE A 41 -18.96 17.53 21.45
N GLU A 42 -18.71 18.02 22.67
CA GLU A 42 -19.67 17.89 23.77
C GLU A 42 -20.98 18.65 23.50
N ALA A 43 -20.90 19.87 22.95
CA ALA A 43 -22.09 20.64 22.60
C ALA A 43 -22.94 19.97 21.52
N LEU A 44 -22.32 19.32 20.52
CA LEU A 44 -23.02 18.56 19.49
C LEU A 44 -23.71 17.31 20.06
N LYS A 45 -23.07 16.60 20.99
CA LYS A 45 -23.71 15.50 21.73
C LYS A 45 -24.94 15.98 22.51
N MET A 46 -24.82 17.10 23.22
CA MET A 46 -25.94 17.70 23.95
C MET A 46 -27.10 18.07 23.02
N LYS A 47 -26.80 18.64 21.85
CA LYS A 47 -27.81 18.99 20.84
C LYS A 47 -28.53 17.76 20.29
N SER A 48 -27.78 16.69 19.96
CA SER A 48 -28.36 15.43 19.48
C SER A 48 -29.39 14.88 20.47
N ARG A 49 -29.02 14.81 21.76
CA ARG A 49 -29.93 14.36 22.82
C ARG A 49 -31.19 15.21 22.93
N LEU A 50 -31.05 16.54 22.90
CA LEU A 50 -32.19 17.45 22.97
C LEU A 50 -33.16 17.24 21.79
N ALA A 51 -32.64 17.02 20.58
CA ALA A 51 -33.45 16.79 19.39
C ALA A 51 -34.35 15.54 19.51
N HIS A 52 -33.93 14.58 20.32
CA HIS A 52 -34.68 13.36 20.62
C HIS A 52 -35.48 13.44 21.93
N GLY A 53 -35.63 14.63 22.53
CA GLY A 53 -36.39 14.83 23.76
C GLY A 53 -35.71 14.31 25.03
N LEU A 54 -34.42 13.96 24.96
CA LEU A 54 -33.63 13.52 26.10
C LEU A 54 -32.98 14.71 26.83
N PRO A 55 -32.65 14.58 28.13
CA PRO A 55 -31.83 15.56 28.82
C PRO A 55 -30.48 15.75 28.11
N MET A 56 -30.03 16.99 27.94
CA MET A 56 -28.76 17.31 27.26
C MET A 56 -27.54 16.61 27.86
N MET A 57 -27.56 16.38 29.18
CA MET A 57 -26.54 15.62 29.89
C MET A 57 -27.06 14.22 30.19
N ALA A 58 -26.25 13.21 29.92
CA ALA A 58 -26.52 11.86 30.42
C ALA A 58 -26.32 11.81 31.93
N LEU A 59 -27.10 10.97 32.61
CA LEU A 59 -26.81 10.64 33.99
C LEU A 59 -25.54 9.78 34.05
N PRO A 60 -24.70 9.92 35.09
CA PRO A 60 -23.57 9.03 35.30
C PRO A 60 -24.01 7.57 35.36
N ASP A 61 -23.20 6.66 34.83
CA ASP A 61 -23.36 5.19 34.90
C ASP A 61 -24.58 4.56 34.22
N GLU A 62 -25.35 5.30 33.42
CA GLU A 62 -26.43 4.73 32.59
C GLU A 62 -25.90 4.26 31.22
N SER A 63 -26.27 3.04 30.81
CA SER A 63 -25.95 2.53 29.47
C SER A 63 -26.78 3.24 28.39
N LEU A 64 -26.30 3.20 27.14
CA LEU A 64 -27.07 3.76 26.02
C LEU A 64 -28.44 3.06 25.86
N ASP A 65 -28.48 1.76 26.12
CA ASP A 65 -29.70 0.95 26.12
C ASP A 65 -30.69 1.41 27.20
N SER A 66 -30.22 1.66 28.43
CA SER A 66 -31.09 2.17 29.50
C SER A 66 -31.58 3.61 29.24
N GLN A 67 -30.73 4.45 28.64
CA GLN A 67 -31.08 5.84 28.31
C GLN A 67 -32.10 5.96 27.17
N THR A 68 -32.16 4.97 26.29
CA THR A 68 -33.08 4.92 25.15
C THR A 68 -34.30 4.05 25.42
N GLY A 69 -34.38 3.41 26.58
CA GLY A 69 -35.45 2.47 26.93
C GLY A 69 -35.47 1.22 26.04
N GLY A 70 -34.33 0.85 25.47
CA GLY A 70 -34.20 -0.25 24.51
C GLY A 70 -34.76 0.04 23.12
N ASP A 71 -35.01 1.31 22.78
CA ASP A 71 -35.47 1.73 21.44
C ASP A 71 -34.29 1.71 20.43
N PRO A 72 -34.27 0.77 19.47
CA PRO A 72 -33.17 0.65 18.52
C PRO A 72 -33.06 1.82 17.53
N GLU A 73 -34.17 2.50 17.21
CA GLU A 73 -34.17 3.64 16.28
C GLU A 73 -33.58 4.88 16.94
N LEU A 74 -33.96 5.12 18.19
CA LEU A 74 -33.40 6.19 19.01
C LEU A 74 -31.91 5.96 19.27
N GLN A 75 -31.51 4.72 19.60
CA GLN A 75 -30.11 4.37 19.78
C GLN A 75 -29.29 4.68 18.52
N ARG A 76 -29.75 4.22 17.35
CA ARG A 76 -29.09 4.48 16.08
C ARG A 76 -28.97 5.99 15.80
N SER A 77 -30.02 6.76 16.06
CA SER A 77 -30.00 8.21 15.82
C SER A 77 -29.00 8.94 16.72
N LEU A 78 -28.85 8.52 17.98
CA LEU A 78 -27.83 9.07 18.88
C LEU A 78 -26.41 8.68 18.46
N GLU A 79 -26.21 7.44 18.01
CA GLU A 79 -24.93 6.96 17.46
C GLU A 79 -24.55 7.77 16.20
N GLU A 80 -25.49 8.01 15.29
CA GLU A 80 -25.28 8.85 14.10
C GLU A 80 -24.90 10.28 14.49
N GLY A 81 -25.57 10.87 15.47
CA GLY A 81 -25.24 12.20 16.00
C GLY A 81 -23.85 12.25 16.64
N LEU A 82 -23.42 11.18 17.32
CA LEU A 82 -22.08 11.06 17.88
C LEU A 82 -21.02 10.98 16.78
N LEU A 83 -21.26 10.20 15.72
CA LEU A 83 -20.37 10.12 14.56
C LEU A 83 -20.25 11.46 13.85
N ASP A 84 -21.34 12.23 13.73
CA ASP A 84 -21.27 13.58 13.17
C ASP A 84 -20.49 14.56 14.06
N ALA A 85 -20.65 14.45 15.38
CA ALA A 85 -19.86 15.23 16.34
C ALA A 85 -18.36 14.91 16.22
N CYS A 86 -18.03 13.62 16.16
CA CYS A 86 -16.67 13.12 15.90
C CYS A 86 -16.10 13.69 14.60
N ARG A 87 -16.90 13.66 13.52
CA ARG A 87 -16.50 14.20 12.20
C ARG A 87 -16.11 15.66 12.27
N GLN A 88 -16.95 16.49 12.90
CA GLN A 88 -16.73 17.93 12.99
C GLN A 88 -15.53 18.29 13.88
N ALA A 89 -15.45 17.67 15.07
CA ALA A 89 -14.36 17.94 16.01
C ALA A 89 -13.01 17.45 15.46
N GLY A 90 -12.98 16.26 14.88
CA GLY A 90 -11.79 15.68 14.27
C GLY A 90 -11.26 16.50 13.08
N ALA A 91 -12.16 16.96 12.20
CA ALA A 91 -11.78 17.85 11.10
C ALA A 91 -11.14 19.15 11.60
N MET A 92 -11.76 19.79 12.58
CA MET A 92 -11.23 21.02 13.19
C MET A 92 -9.88 20.82 13.89
N LEU A 93 -9.66 19.66 14.53
CA LEU A 93 -8.37 19.32 15.13
C LEU A 93 -7.26 19.21 14.09
N ILE A 94 -7.53 18.52 12.96
CA ILE A 94 -6.56 18.42 11.85
C ILE A 94 -6.28 19.81 11.25
N GLU A 95 -7.30 20.63 11.04
CA GLU A 95 -7.14 22.01 10.55
C GLU A 95 -6.31 22.90 11.50
N ASN A 96 -6.29 22.56 12.80
CA ASN A 96 -5.46 23.22 13.81
C ASN A 96 -4.06 22.61 13.93
N GLY A 97 -3.69 21.66 13.06
CA GLY A 97 -2.39 20.99 13.05
C GLY A 97 -2.24 19.85 14.06
N LYS A 98 -3.30 19.50 14.79
CA LYS A 98 -3.32 18.41 15.77
C LYS A 98 -3.74 17.10 15.12
N VAL A 99 -2.85 16.54 14.30
CA VAL A 99 -3.14 15.39 13.43
C VAL A 99 -3.49 14.14 14.24
N GLY A 100 -2.66 13.78 15.22
CA GLY A 100 -2.89 12.59 16.04
C GLY A 100 -4.23 12.66 16.79
N GLU A 101 -4.48 13.78 17.49
CA GLU A 101 -5.74 14.00 18.22
C GLU A 101 -6.94 13.99 17.26
N GLY A 102 -6.85 14.69 16.13
CA GLY A 102 -7.94 14.75 15.15
C GLY A 102 -8.29 13.39 14.56
N TYR A 103 -7.28 12.57 14.26
CA TYR A 103 -7.50 11.22 13.78
C TYR A 103 -8.20 10.32 14.83
N MET A 104 -7.92 10.48 16.12
CA MET A 104 -8.65 9.72 17.15
C MET A 104 -10.17 9.93 17.09
N TYR A 105 -10.62 11.15 16.78
CA TYR A 105 -12.05 11.44 16.58
C TYR A 105 -12.58 10.92 15.24
N LEU A 106 -11.76 10.93 14.19
CA LEU A 106 -12.20 10.49 12.85
C LEU A 106 -12.18 8.96 12.69
N ARG A 107 -11.39 8.24 13.48
CA ARG A 107 -11.25 6.78 13.39
C ARG A 107 -12.59 6.03 13.54
N PRO A 108 -13.47 6.34 14.52
CA PRO A 108 -14.80 5.73 14.62
C PRO A 108 -15.73 6.05 13.44
N VAL A 109 -15.49 7.15 12.72
CA VAL A 109 -16.32 7.54 11.56
C VAL A 109 -16.09 6.60 10.38
N GLY A 110 -14.90 6.00 10.27
CA GLY A 110 -14.54 5.05 9.21
C GLY A 110 -14.43 5.67 7.81
N ASP A 111 -14.51 7.00 7.68
CA ASP A 111 -14.40 7.72 6.41
C ASP A 111 -12.94 8.09 6.12
N ASN A 112 -12.17 7.11 5.66
CA ASN A 112 -10.75 7.31 5.31
C ASN A 112 -10.56 8.32 4.17
N GLN A 113 -11.56 8.53 3.30
CA GLN A 113 -11.47 9.51 2.23
C GLN A 113 -11.53 10.93 2.77
N LEU A 114 -12.37 11.19 3.79
CA LEU A 114 -12.38 12.46 4.50
C LEU A 114 -11.04 12.73 5.19
N VAL A 115 -10.51 11.77 5.95
CA VAL A 115 -9.21 11.94 6.63
C VAL A 115 -8.11 12.26 5.62
N ARG A 116 -8.06 11.52 4.50
CA ARG A 116 -7.09 11.76 3.44
C ARG A 116 -7.20 13.17 2.85
N ARG A 117 -8.42 13.67 2.61
CA ARG A 117 -8.64 15.05 2.11
C ARG A 117 -8.18 16.10 3.12
N LEU A 118 -8.49 15.92 4.40
CA LEU A 118 -8.10 16.85 5.45
C LEU A 118 -6.57 16.91 5.62
N LEU A 119 -5.89 15.77 5.48
CA LEU A 119 -4.44 15.70 5.62
C LEU A 119 -3.68 16.12 4.36
N ALA A 120 -4.31 16.16 3.18
CA ALA A 120 -3.63 16.38 1.90
C ALA A 120 -2.74 17.63 1.90
N ASP A 121 -3.23 18.72 2.48
CA ASP A 121 -2.54 20.02 2.51
C ASP A 121 -1.72 20.26 3.80
N VAL A 122 -1.75 19.33 4.76
CA VAL A 122 -0.99 19.46 6.01
C VAL A 122 0.47 19.08 5.74
N PRO A 123 1.45 20.00 5.76
CA PRO A 123 2.84 19.65 5.49
C PRO A 123 3.38 18.71 6.57
N ILE A 124 4.25 17.79 6.17
CA ILE A 124 5.02 16.95 7.10
C ILE A 124 6.26 17.75 7.49
N THR A 125 6.38 18.05 8.78
CA THR A 125 7.50 18.79 9.39
C THR A 125 8.13 17.93 10.47
N ASP A 126 9.32 18.31 10.93
CA ASP A 126 10.01 17.58 12.00
C ASP A 126 9.16 17.48 13.29
N GLU A 127 8.30 18.47 13.57
CA GLU A 127 7.45 18.49 14.76
C GLU A 127 6.26 17.53 14.68
N ASN A 128 5.70 17.29 13.49
CA ASN A 128 4.52 16.45 13.31
C ASN A 128 4.83 15.10 12.62
N TYR A 129 6.09 14.84 12.30
CA TYR A 129 6.55 13.70 11.52
C TYR A 129 6.03 12.36 12.08
N ASP A 130 6.21 12.11 13.38
CA ASP A 130 5.80 10.85 14.00
C ASP A 130 4.28 10.63 13.95
N GLU A 131 3.50 11.69 14.19
CA GLU A 131 2.03 11.63 14.09
C GLU A 131 1.58 11.39 12.64
N MET A 132 2.22 12.07 11.69
CA MET A 132 1.93 11.93 10.27
C MET A 132 2.28 10.53 9.76
N VAL A 133 3.43 9.97 10.14
CA VAL A 133 3.80 8.60 9.76
C VAL A 133 2.84 7.59 10.39
N HIS A 134 2.45 7.77 11.65
CA HIS A 134 1.46 6.92 12.30
C HIS A 134 0.13 6.89 11.53
N VAL A 135 -0.44 8.06 11.22
CA VAL A 135 -1.74 8.15 10.55
C VAL A 135 -1.66 7.77 9.07
N LEU A 136 -0.67 8.24 8.32
CA LEU A 136 -0.60 7.99 6.88
C LEU A 136 -0.17 6.56 6.56
N LEU A 137 0.83 6.02 7.26
CA LEU A 137 1.45 4.73 6.95
C LEU A 137 0.93 3.59 7.83
N HIS A 138 0.97 3.75 9.15
CA HIS A 138 0.62 2.64 10.06
C HIS A 138 -0.89 2.36 10.03
N GLU A 139 -1.71 3.41 10.12
CA GLU A 139 -3.17 3.33 9.97
C GLU A 139 -3.59 3.19 8.49
N GLY A 140 -2.71 3.53 7.55
CA GLY A 140 -2.90 3.27 6.12
C GLY A 140 -3.81 4.27 5.39
N ILE A 141 -3.94 5.50 5.88
CA ILE A 141 -4.77 6.55 5.28
C ILE A 141 -4.21 7.04 3.93
N ASP A 142 -2.90 7.25 3.84
CA ASP A 142 -2.20 7.55 2.59
C ASP A 142 -0.79 6.94 2.62
N LEU A 143 -0.75 5.62 2.35
CA LEU A 143 0.47 4.84 2.45
C LEU A 143 1.60 5.40 1.58
N GLY A 144 1.29 5.91 0.38
CA GLY A 144 2.29 6.43 -0.54
C GLY A 144 2.99 7.66 0.03
N ARG A 145 2.21 8.61 0.54
CA ARG A 145 2.73 9.82 1.18
C ARG A 145 3.48 9.52 2.47
N GLY A 146 2.94 8.64 3.32
CA GLY A 146 3.60 8.24 4.56
C GLY A 146 4.94 7.53 4.30
N TYR A 147 5.00 6.64 3.31
CA TYR A 147 6.22 5.93 2.97
C TYR A 147 7.27 6.84 2.30
N GLN A 148 6.83 7.80 1.47
CA GLN A 148 7.71 8.85 0.93
C GLN A 148 8.35 9.68 2.04
N ALA A 149 7.57 10.05 3.07
CA ALA A 149 8.08 10.81 4.21
C ALA A 149 9.18 10.04 4.95
N VAL A 150 9.04 8.72 5.13
CA VAL A 150 10.07 7.87 5.73
C VAL A 150 11.36 7.87 4.90
N ILE A 151 11.25 7.78 3.58
CA ILE A 151 12.42 7.85 2.69
C ILE A 151 13.14 9.20 2.84
N GLU A 152 12.39 10.30 2.84
CA GLU A 152 12.94 11.66 2.91
C GLU A 152 13.59 11.97 4.26
N HIS A 153 13.00 11.53 5.37
CA HIS A 153 13.47 11.88 6.72
C HIS A 153 14.44 10.84 7.31
N GLN A 154 14.27 9.56 6.97
CA GLN A 154 15.04 8.45 7.57
C GLN A 154 15.95 7.74 6.56
N GLY A 155 15.82 8.01 5.27
CA GLY A 155 16.65 7.46 4.20
C GLY A 155 16.21 6.08 3.69
N THR A 156 16.87 5.66 2.60
CA THR A 156 16.57 4.42 1.86
C THR A 156 16.73 3.16 2.69
N CYS A 157 17.78 3.05 3.52
CA CYS A 157 18.04 1.86 4.35
C CYS A 157 16.92 1.60 5.38
N ASN A 158 16.49 2.65 6.09
CA ASN A 158 15.39 2.55 7.05
C ASN A 158 14.07 2.23 6.34
N SER A 159 13.85 2.79 5.16
CA SER A 159 12.66 2.52 4.35
C SER A 159 12.59 1.06 3.88
N ILE A 160 13.72 0.48 3.48
CA ILE A 160 13.83 -0.95 3.15
C ILE A 160 13.52 -1.81 4.37
N THR A 161 14.11 -1.47 5.52
CA THR A 161 13.87 -2.19 6.79
C THR A 161 12.39 -2.14 7.19
N LEU A 162 11.77 -0.96 7.08
CA LEU A 162 10.33 -0.78 7.30
C LEU A 162 9.49 -1.61 6.32
N TYR A 163 9.91 -1.68 5.06
CA TYR A 163 9.20 -2.48 4.06
C TYR A 163 9.18 -3.95 4.46
N ASP A 164 10.34 -4.55 4.75
CA ASP A 164 10.43 -5.97 5.13
C ASP A 164 9.66 -6.27 6.42
N GLN A 165 9.72 -5.39 7.42
CA GLN A 165 9.09 -5.64 8.73
C GLN A 165 7.57 -5.41 8.74
N ALA A 166 7.09 -4.38 8.05
CA ALA A 166 5.71 -3.91 8.22
C ALA A 166 4.89 -3.92 6.92
N ILE A 167 5.53 -3.79 5.75
CA ILE A 167 4.81 -3.68 4.47
C ILE A 167 4.72 -5.03 3.75
N ALA A 168 5.74 -5.90 3.86
CA ALA A 168 5.79 -7.18 3.16
C ALA A 168 4.63 -8.12 3.48
N GLN A 169 4.02 -7.98 4.66
CA GLN A 169 2.86 -8.75 5.13
C GLN A 169 1.51 -8.08 4.85
N ARG A 170 1.50 -6.89 4.22
CA ARG A 170 0.28 -6.17 3.85
C ARG A 170 -0.29 -6.69 2.53
N PRO A 171 -1.59 -6.42 2.24
CA PRO A 171 -2.19 -6.76 0.95
C PRO A 171 -1.37 -6.24 -0.24
N ARG A 172 -1.40 -6.98 -1.36
CA ARG A 172 -0.61 -6.68 -2.56
C ARG A 172 -0.73 -5.23 -3.03
N VAL A 173 -1.93 -4.66 -3.02
CA VAL A 173 -2.17 -3.24 -3.41
C VAL A 173 -1.36 -2.27 -2.56
N GLN A 174 -1.25 -2.52 -1.25
CA GLN A 174 -0.46 -1.67 -0.35
C GLN A 174 1.04 -1.85 -0.57
N ARG A 175 1.49 -3.10 -0.79
CA ARG A 175 2.87 -3.39 -1.19
C ARG A 175 3.27 -2.65 -2.46
N GLN A 176 2.40 -2.70 -3.49
CA GLN A 176 2.61 -1.98 -4.75
C GLN A 176 2.80 -0.48 -4.55
N ILE A 177 2.03 0.16 -3.67
CA ILE A 177 2.17 1.58 -3.37
C ILE A 177 3.56 1.88 -2.80
N ALA A 178 4.00 1.18 -1.76
CA ALA A 178 5.30 1.43 -1.14
C ALA A 178 6.48 1.06 -2.08
N SER A 179 6.38 -0.08 -2.78
CA SER A 179 7.40 -0.51 -3.76
C SER A 179 7.56 0.50 -4.88
N ARG A 180 6.46 1.12 -5.32
CA ARG A 180 6.49 2.18 -6.34
C ARG A 180 7.33 3.37 -5.90
N VAL A 181 7.06 3.82 -4.67
CA VAL A 181 7.70 4.99 -4.09
C VAL A 181 9.20 4.74 -3.96
N LEU A 182 9.59 3.60 -3.40
CA LEU A 182 11.01 3.21 -3.29
C LEU A 182 11.68 3.09 -4.66
N LEU A 183 11.04 2.40 -5.61
CA LEU A 183 11.58 2.21 -6.96
C LEU A 183 11.83 3.54 -7.65
N ASN A 184 10.86 4.45 -7.60
CA ASN A 184 10.98 5.77 -8.23
C ASN A 184 12.08 6.60 -7.60
N HIS A 185 12.16 6.62 -6.26
CA HIS A 185 13.21 7.33 -5.53
C HIS A 185 14.61 6.78 -5.90
N PHE A 186 14.80 5.47 -5.73
CA PHE A 186 16.09 4.83 -5.99
C PHE A 186 16.52 4.95 -7.46
N TYR A 187 15.60 4.74 -8.40
CA TYR A 187 15.89 4.86 -9.82
C TYR A 187 16.28 6.28 -10.22
N ALA A 188 15.60 7.30 -9.68
CA ALA A 188 15.92 8.70 -9.95
C ALA A 188 17.30 9.07 -9.39
N GLU A 189 17.61 8.66 -8.17
CA GLU A 189 18.91 8.89 -7.53
C GLU A 189 20.03 8.21 -8.32
N LEU A 190 19.87 6.92 -8.65
CA LEU A 190 20.87 6.17 -9.41
C LEU A 190 21.10 6.78 -10.79
N THR A 191 20.02 7.12 -11.50
CA THR A 191 20.10 7.72 -12.83
C THR A 191 20.82 9.06 -12.79
N SER A 192 20.54 9.89 -11.79
CA SER A 192 21.23 11.18 -11.60
C SER A 192 22.74 10.98 -11.41
N LEU A 193 23.13 10.06 -10.51
CA LEU A 193 24.53 9.78 -10.23
C LEU A 193 25.28 9.21 -11.43
N VAL A 194 24.66 8.27 -12.16
CA VAL A 194 25.25 7.67 -13.36
C VAL A 194 25.39 8.69 -14.49
N ARG A 195 24.41 9.58 -14.67
CA ARG A 195 24.50 10.66 -15.68
C ARG A 195 25.59 11.66 -15.33
N ASN A 196 25.71 12.05 -14.07
CA ASN A 196 26.78 12.94 -13.61
C ASN A 196 28.17 12.33 -13.83
N ASP A 197 28.33 11.05 -13.52
CA ASP A 197 29.57 10.32 -13.75
C ASP A 197 29.89 10.17 -15.25
N PHE A 198 28.87 9.86 -16.07
CA PHE A 198 29.00 9.85 -17.52
C PHE A 198 29.49 11.20 -18.04
N ALA A 199 28.81 12.30 -17.71
CA ALA A 199 29.18 13.65 -18.15
C ALA A 199 30.60 14.04 -17.70
N GLY A 200 30.98 13.66 -16.47
CA GLY A 200 32.30 13.95 -15.92
C GLY A 200 33.46 13.20 -16.60
N ARG A 201 33.24 11.96 -17.05
CA ARG A 201 34.29 11.10 -17.62
C ARG A 201 34.21 10.93 -19.14
N ALA A 202 33.14 11.40 -19.79
CA ALA A 202 32.90 11.15 -21.20
C ALA A 202 34.00 11.70 -22.13
N ASN A 203 34.50 12.91 -21.88
CA ASN A 203 35.58 13.51 -22.68
C ASN A 203 36.88 12.69 -22.60
N ASP A 204 37.25 12.27 -21.39
CA ASP A 204 38.45 11.46 -21.15
C ASP A 204 38.35 10.07 -21.80
N ASN A 205 37.11 9.61 -22.03
CA ASN A 205 36.82 8.35 -22.72
C ASN A 205 36.48 8.55 -24.21
N GLY A 206 36.81 9.71 -24.80
CA GLY A 206 36.75 9.94 -26.25
C GLY A 206 35.35 10.16 -26.82
N VAL A 207 34.37 10.55 -25.99
CA VAL A 207 33.01 10.89 -26.44
C VAL A 207 32.97 12.36 -26.88
N SER A 208 32.36 12.66 -28.03
CA SER A 208 32.24 14.03 -28.53
C SER A 208 31.23 14.85 -27.71
N ALA A 209 31.39 16.18 -27.65
CA ALA A 209 30.47 17.04 -26.91
C ALA A 209 29.00 16.92 -27.39
N ASP A 210 28.78 16.76 -28.69
CA ASP A 210 27.45 16.56 -29.26
C ASP A 210 26.84 15.22 -28.84
N ASP A 211 27.66 14.17 -28.77
CA ASP A 211 27.22 12.85 -28.30
C ASP A 211 26.92 12.87 -26.80
N ILE A 212 27.69 13.60 -25.97
CA ILE A 212 27.42 13.75 -24.53
C ILE A 212 26.02 14.34 -24.32
N ILE A 213 25.73 15.49 -24.93
CA ILE A 213 24.45 16.18 -24.76
C ILE A 213 23.29 15.31 -25.25
N ARG A 214 23.44 14.64 -26.40
CA ARG A 214 22.41 13.75 -26.94
C ARG A 214 22.18 12.57 -26.01
N ASP A 215 23.24 11.87 -25.64
CA ASP A 215 23.12 10.59 -24.93
C ASP A 215 22.74 10.78 -23.46
N GLU A 216 23.15 11.88 -22.83
CA GLU A 216 22.67 12.28 -21.50
C GLU A 216 21.17 12.59 -21.47
N ARG A 217 20.60 13.09 -22.57
CA ARG A 217 19.17 13.40 -22.66
C ARG A 217 18.33 12.20 -23.09
N ASP A 218 18.80 11.47 -24.10
CA ASP A 218 17.96 10.55 -24.87
C ASP A 218 18.12 9.08 -24.44
N LEU A 219 19.26 8.68 -23.86
CA LEU A 219 19.47 7.30 -23.42
C LEU A 219 18.86 7.04 -22.05
N SER A 220 18.22 5.88 -21.91
CA SER A 220 17.80 5.32 -20.63
C SER A 220 19.01 4.98 -19.75
N LEU A 221 18.80 4.72 -18.46
CA LEU A 221 19.87 4.25 -17.57
C LEU A 221 20.50 2.98 -18.15
N GLY A 222 19.65 2.04 -18.57
CA GLY A 222 20.05 0.77 -19.18
C GLY A 222 20.88 0.92 -20.45
N ASP A 223 20.44 1.80 -21.36
CA ASP A 223 21.15 2.04 -22.62
C ASP A 223 22.48 2.74 -22.40
N LEU A 224 22.54 3.69 -21.46
CA LEU A 224 23.74 4.45 -21.15
C LEU A 224 24.85 3.51 -20.65
N ILE A 225 24.55 2.61 -19.69
CA ILE A 225 25.54 1.64 -19.17
C ILE A 225 25.87 0.53 -20.17
N ALA A 226 24.95 0.20 -21.08
CA ALA A 226 25.19 -0.79 -22.12
C ALA A 226 26.15 -0.26 -23.18
N LYS A 227 25.95 1.01 -23.58
CA LYS A 227 26.78 1.73 -24.56
C LYS A 227 28.16 2.07 -23.98
N TYR A 228 28.20 2.64 -22.78
CA TYR A 228 29.43 3.12 -22.14
C TYR A 228 29.87 2.19 -21.02
N LYS A 229 30.46 1.05 -21.40
CA LYS A 229 30.89 0.00 -20.45
C LYS A 229 31.90 0.49 -19.39
N TRP A 230 32.62 1.58 -19.66
CA TRP A 230 33.58 2.17 -18.73
C TRP A 230 32.92 2.84 -17.52
N ILE A 231 31.61 3.13 -17.56
CA ILE A 231 30.86 3.71 -16.43
C ILE A 231 31.00 2.80 -15.19
N LEU A 232 30.84 1.50 -15.38
CA LEU A 232 31.06 0.49 -14.33
C LEU A 232 32.43 -0.21 -14.46
N GLY A 233 33.28 0.30 -15.35
CA GLY A 233 34.62 -0.21 -15.56
C GLY A 233 35.52 0.04 -14.33
N GLY A 234 36.34 -0.94 -13.97
CA GLY A 234 37.31 -0.80 -12.87
C GLY A 234 36.72 -1.00 -11.47
N GLY A 235 35.50 -1.53 -11.34
CA GLY A 235 34.90 -1.85 -10.04
C GLY A 235 33.98 -0.78 -9.47
N GLY A 236 33.67 0.27 -10.24
CA GLY A 236 32.82 1.36 -9.78
C GLY A 236 31.37 0.96 -9.57
N TYR A 237 30.74 1.58 -8.57
CA TYR A 237 29.30 1.56 -8.32
C TYR A 237 28.89 2.93 -7.76
N HIS A 238 27.63 3.32 -7.98
CA HIS A 238 27.13 4.67 -7.67
C HIS A 238 26.28 4.74 -6.41
N LEU A 239 25.61 3.64 -6.06
CA LEU A 239 24.76 3.50 -4.88
C LEU A 239 25.01 2.15 -4.20
N ASP A 240 24.57 2.07 -2.96
CA ASP A 240 24.60 0.84 -2.18
C ASP A 240 23.91 -0.32 -2.93
N THR A 241 24.64 -1.41 -3.10
CA THR A 241 24.23 -2.55 -3.91
C THR A 241 23.23 -3.45 -3.17
N THR A 242 23.19 -3.38 -1.84
CA THR A 242 22.14 -4.03 -1.03
C THR A 242 20.81 -3.28 -1.16
N HIS A 243 20.85 -1.94 -1.25
CA HIS A 243 19.65 -1.13 -1.54
C HIS A 243 19.10 -1.44 -2.93
N LEU A 244 19.99 -1.59 -3.93
CA LEU A 244 19.61 -2.01 -5.28
C LEU A 244 18.90 -3.37 -5.27
N ALA A 245 19.49 -4.37 -4.61
CA ALA A 245 18.92 -5.71 -4.54
C ALA A 245 17.52 -5.68 -3.87
N SER A 246 17.39 -5.02 -2.73
CA SER A 246 16.09 -4.90 -2.05
C SER A 246 15.04 -4.19 -2.91
N THR A 247 15.42 -3.11 -3.60
CA THR A 247 14.50 -2.37 -4.50
C THR A 247 14.02 -3.25 -5.65
N VAL A 248 14.93 -4.01 -6.28
CA VAL A 248 14.60 -4.96 -7.35
C VAL A 248 13.67 -6.07 -6.85
N ARG A 249 13.95 -6.64 -5.67
CA ARG A 249 13.10 -7.67 -5.04
C ARG A 249 11.70 -7.13 -4.74
N PHE A 250 11.58 -5.92 -4.19
CA PHE A 250 10.30 -5.32 -3.87
C PHE A 250 9.50 -4.88 -5.10
N ALA A 251 10.16 -4.60 -6.21
CA ALA A 251 9.49 -4.25 -7.47
C ALA A 251 8.70 -5.42 -8.09
N THR A 252 8.95 -6.67 -7.66
CA THR A 252 8.26 -7.87 -8.18
C THR A 252 6.74 -7.80 -8.09
N VAL A 253 6.18 -7.04 -7.14
CA VAL A 253 4.72 -6.90 -6.99
C VAL A 253 4.07 -5.94 -8.01
N LEU A 254 4.86 -5.14 -8.76
CA LEU A 254 4.40 -4.07 -9.65
C LEU A 254 4.00 -4.57 -11.04
N ASP A 255 2.94 -4.01 -11.64
CA ASP A 255 2.32 -4.52 -12.88
C ASP A 255 2.32 -3.54 -14.06
N ASP A 256 2.52 -2.26 -13.84
CA ASP A 256 2.49 -1.27 -14.91
C ASP A 256 3.82 -1.21 -15.67
N ALA A 257 3.71 -0.79 -16.94
CA ALA A 257 4.84 -0.74 -17.86
C ALA A 257 5.98 0.17 -17.36
N GLU A 258 5.68 1.33 -16.76
CA GLU A 258 6.73 2.28 -16.36
C GLU A 258 7.61 1.71 -15.24
N SER A 259 7.01 1.08 -14.23
CA SER A 259 7.79 0.48 -13.15
C SER A 259 8.49 -0.80 -13.55
N ILE A 260 7.86 -1.62 -14.40
CA ILE A 260 8.51 -2.80 -14.95
C ILE A 260 9.75 -2.39 -15.75
N ASP A 261 9.67 -1.35 -16.58
CA ASP A 261 10.80 -0.84 -17.35
C ASP A 261 11.95 -0.34 -16.44
N LYS A 262 11.64 0.46 -15.42
CA LYS A 262 12.64 0.89 -14.41
C LYS A 262 13.30 -0.31 -13.72
N ALA A 263 12.53 -1.31 -13.32
CA ALA A 263 13.05 -2.52 -12.67
C ALA A 263 13.98 -3.32 -13.61
N ILE A 264 13.63 -3.44 -14.90
CA ILE A 264 14.50 -4.06 -15.91
C ILE A 264 15.83 -3.31 -16.01
N GLN A 265 15.80 -1.98 -16.08
CA GLN A 265 17.01 -1.16 -16.15
C GLN A 265 17.88 -1.29 -14.88
N LEU A 266 17.27 -1.38 -13.69
CA LEU A 266 17.98 -1.68 -12.44
C LEU A 266 18.64 -3.07 -12.50
N CYS A 267 17.98 -4.09 -13.05
CA CYS A 267 18.60 -5.40 -13.26
C CYS A 267 19.76 -5.33 -14.26
N GLN A 268 19.65 -4.53 -15.33
CA GLN A 268 20.75 -4.32 -16.28
C GLN A 268 21.96 -3.67 -15.61
N TYR A 269 21.73 -2.67 -14.76
CA TYR A 269 22.77 -2.08 -13.92
C TYR A 269 23.42 -3.11 -12.99
N GLY A 270 22.61 -3.86 -12.25
CA GLY A 270 23.09 -4.88 -11.31
C GLY A 270 23.96 -5.96 -11.98
N ARG A 271 23.60 -6.42 -13.18
CA ARG A 271 24.38 -7.42 -13.95
C ARG A 271 25.77 -6.93 -14.38
N LYS A 272 26.00 -5.62 -14.37
CA LYS A 272 27.27 -4.99 -14.76
C LYS A 272 28.16 -4.67 -13.57
N LEU A 273 27.67 -4.84 -12.35
CA LEU A 273 28.48 -4.69 -11.14
C LEU A 273 29.58 -5.77 -11.09
N PRO A 274 30.66 -5.53 -10.33
CA PRO A 274 31.62 -6.58 -9.99
C PRO A 274 30.95 -7.77 -9.30
N ALA A 275 31.52 -8.97 -9.48
CA ALA A 275 30.95 -10.21 -8.94
C ALA A 275 30.75 -10.17 -7.42
N ASP A 276 31.66 -9.52 -6.69
CA ASP A 276 31.60 -9.37 -5.23
C ASP A 276 30.38 -8.55 -4.75
N PHE A 277 29.75 -7.79 -5.64
CA PHE A 277 28.53 -7.02 -5.39
C PHE A 277 27.27 -7.60 -6.04
N GLN A 278 27.40 -8.77 -6.68
CA GLN A 278 26.26 -9.53 -7.23
C GLN A 278 25.92 -10.67 -6.27
N TYR A 279 25.31 -10.33 -5.14
CA TYR A 279 24.89 -11.33 -4.15
C TYR A 279 23.85 -12.29 -4.74
N PRO A 280 23.95 -13.60 -4.45
CA PRO A 280 22.93 -14.56 -4.84
C PRO A 280 21.60 -14.24 -4.14
N GLY A 281 20.50 -14.55 -4.83
CA GLY A 281 19.16 -14.48 -4.26
C GLY A 281 18.74 -15.79 -3.60
N GLU A 282 17.48 -15.81 -3.19
CA GLU A 282 16.78 -17.01 -2.72
C GLU A 282 15.96 -17.62 -3.86
N GLU A 283 15.57 -18.89 -3.76
CA GLU A 283 14.71 -19.54 -4.75
C GLU A 283 13.36 -18.79 -4.90
N PRO A 284 12.84 -18.58 -6.13
CA PRO A 284 13.35 -19.04 -7.43
C PRO A 284 14.35 -18.09 -8.12
N PHE A 285 14.84 -17.06 -7.43
CA PHE A 285 15.68 -15.97 -7.93
C PHE A 285 17.16 -16.09 -7.53
N VAL A 286 17.73 -17.30 -7.47
CA VAL A 286 19.12 -17.53 -7.03
C VAL A 286 20.13 -16.74 -7.87
N ASP A 287 20.00 -16.81 -9.20
CA ASP A 287 20.75 -15.94 -10.12
C ASP A 287 20.09 -14.55 -10.14
N PHE A 288 20.34 -13.76 -9.09
CA PHE A 288 19.52 -12.62 -8.68
C PHE A 288 19.07 -11.71 -9.85
N TYR A 289 19.99 -10.97 -10.47
CA TYR A 289 19.61 -10.03 -11.53
C TYR A 289 19.15 -10.71 -12.83
N PRO A 290 19.75 -11.81 -13.32
CA PRO A 290 19.23 -12.55 -14.45
C PRO A 290 17.79 -13.07 -14.27
N ALA A 291 17.47 -13.64 -13.11
CA ALA A 291 16.15 -14.18 -12.83
C ALA A 291 15.10 -13.07 -12.71
N HIS A 292 15.41 -11.98 -11.99
CA HIS A 292 14.51 -10.82 -11.92
C HIS A 292 14.32 -10.16 -13.29
N ALA A 293 15.38 -10.03 -14.11
CA ALA A 293 15.25 -9.51 -15.46
C ALA A 293 14.34 -10.39 -16.34
N ALA A 294 14.43 -11.71 -16.23
CA ALA A 294 13.54 -12.63 -16.94
C ALA A 294 12.08 -12.48 -16.49
N PHE A 295 11.86 -12.34 -15.18
CA PHE A 295 10.54 -12.11 -14.60
C PHE A 295 9.91 -10.81 -15.11
N PHE A 296 10.60 -9.68 -14.99
CA PHE A 296 10.10 -8.38 -15.45
C PHE A 296 9.95 -8.33 -16.97
N ALA A 297 10.86 -8.96 -17.73
CA ALA A 297 10.72 -9.06 -19.19
C ALA A 297 9.43 -9.81 -19.56
N ALA A 298 9.12 -10.92 -18.89
CA ALA A 298 7.88 -11.67 -19.13
C ALA A 298 6.64 -10.82 -18.84
N LEU A 299 6.63 -10.07 -17.74
CA LEU A 299 5.55 -9.11 -17.42
C LEU A 299 5.43 -8.00 -18.48
N ALA A 300 6.53 -7.58 -19.09
CA ALA A 300 6.55 -6.65 -20.21
C ALA A 300 6.16 -7.29 -21.56
N GLY A 301 5.78 -8.59 -21.59
CA GLY A 301 5.46 -9.32 -22.82
C GLY A 301 6.68 -9.72 -23.66
N GLN A 302 7.89 -9.67 -23.08
CA GLN A 302 9.15 -9.95 -23.75
C GLN A 302 9.71 -11.31 -23.31
N ASN A 303 10.16 -12.13 -24.26
CA ASN A 303 10.76 -13.44 -23.98
C ASN A 303 9.92 -14.35 -23.06
N VAL A 304 8.60 -14.20 -23.10
CA VAL A 304 7.63 -14.80 -22.17
C VAL A 304 7.85 -16.30 -22.01
N GLU A 305 7.88 -17.06 -23.11
CA GLU A 305 8.04 -18.52 -23.08
C GLU A 305 9.37 -18.99 -22.47
N SER A 306 10.44 -18.23 -22.66
CA SER A 306 11.75 -18.58 -22.07
C SER A 306 11.75 -18.34 -20.57
N ALA A 307 11.13 -17.24 -20.11
CA ALA A 307 10.99 -16.96 -18.68
C ALA A 307 10.05 -17.96 -18.00
N LEU A 308 8.92 -18.32 -18.63
CA LEU A 308 8.00 -19.31 -18.08
C LEU A 308 8.68 -20.68 -17.91
N ARG A 309 9.45 -21.14 -18.89
CA ARG A 309 10.22 -22.40 -18.73
C ARG A 309 11.19 -22.34 -17.56
N LEU A 310 11.85 -21.20 -17.33
CA LEU A 310 12.76 -21.02 -16.20
C LEU A 310 12.01 -21.14 -14.87
N PHE A 311 10.90 -20.40 -14.69
CA PHE A 311 10.15 -20.40 -13.45
C PHE A 311 9.37 -21.71 -13.22
N GLU A 312 8.86 -22.33 -14.29
CA GLU A 312 8.25 -23.65 -14.22
C GLU A 312 9.25 -24.70 -13.75
N GLN A 313 10.45 -24.71 -14.34
CA GLN A 313 11.52 -25.63 -13.93
C GLN A 313 11.81 -25.46 -12.44
N ARG A 314 11.95 -24.21 -11.98
CA ARG A 314 12.18 -23.92 -10.55
C ARG A 314 11.03 -24.41 -9.68
N ALA A 315 9.78 -24.12 -10.04
CA ALA A 315 8.60 -24.56 -9.31
C ALA A 315 8.51 -26.09 -9.17
N ARG A 316 9.01 -26.84 -10.16
CA ARG A 316 9.00 -28.31 -10.16
C ARG A 316 10.20 -28.95 -9.45
N THR A 317 11.35 -28.29 -9.41
CA THR A 317 12.60 -28.89 -8.90
C THR A 317 13.01 -28.42 -7.51
N VAL A 318 12.52 -27.26 -7.06
CA VAL A 318 12.85 -26.73 -5.74
C VAL A 318 12.11 -27.55 -4.67
N ASP A 319 12.85 -28.02 -3.67
CA ASP A 319 12.27 -28.77 -2.55
C ASP A 319 11.48 -27.82 -1.63
N VAL A 320 10.16 -27.98 -1.64
CA VAL A 320 9.22 -27.19 -0.85
C VAL A 320 9.47 -27.33 0.66
N ASN A 321 10.01 -28.46 1.13
CA ASN A 321 10.30 -28.66 2.55
C ASN A 321 11.55 -27.88 3.02
N VAL A 322 12.42 -27.49 2.08
CA VAL A 322 13.66 -26.76 2.38
C VAL A 322 13.51 -25.27 2.10
N ALA A 323 12.97 -24.91 0.93
CA ALA A 323 12.89 -23.52 0.47
C ALA A 323 11.46 -22.92 0.54
N GLY A 324 10.47 -23.71 0.96
CA GLY A 324 9.07 -23.30 0.96
C GLY A 324 8.42 -23.33 -0.43
N SER A 325 7.16 -22.89 -0.50
CA SER A 325 6.34 -22.86 -1.73
C SER A 325 6.63 -21.67 -2.65
N GLY A 326 7.60 -20.82 -2.33
CA GLY A 326 7.83 -19.55 -3.03
C GLY A 326 8.10 -19.70 -4.55
N ALA A 327 8.76 -20.78 -4.97
CA ALA A 327 8.98 -21.05 -6.39
C ALA A 327 7.66 -21.37 -7.14
N ILE A 328 6.77 -22.15 -6.52
CA ILE A 328 5.44 -22.48 -7.05
C ILE A 328 4.57 -21.23 -7.11
N GLU A 329 4.52 -20.48 -6.01
CA GLU A 329 3.73 -19.25 -5.91
C GLU A 329 4.18 -18.20 -6.95
N THR A 330 5.48 -18.03 -7.13
CA THR A 330 6.04 -17.10 -8.14
C THR A 330 5.64 -17.51 -9.56
N TYR A 331 5.69 -18.81 -9.88
CA TYR A 331 5.32 -19.29 -11.22
C TYR A 331 3.83 -19.09 -11.51
N ILE A 332 2.97 -19.40 -10.54
CA ILE A 332 1.51 -19.20 -10.64
C ILE A 332 1.19 -17.71 -10.77
N ASP A 333 1.77 -16.86 -9.92
CA ASP A 333 1.60 -15.41 -9.98
C ASP A 333 2.03 -14.84 -11.34
N LEU A 334 3.17 -15.30 -11.87
CA LEU A 334 3.64 -14.88 -13.18
C LEU A 334 2.66 -15.24 -14.29
N LEU A 335 2.20 -16.50 -14.36
CA LEU A 335 1.22 -16.96 -15.34
C LEU A 335 -0.06 -16.13 -15.30
N ASP A 336 -0.57 -15.88 -14.09
CA ASP A 336 -1.79 -15.12 -13.91
C ASP A 336 -1.63 -13.66 -14.38
N ARG A 337 -0.50 -13.03 -14.04
CA ARG A 337 -0.23 -11.62 -14.38
C ARG A 337 0.06 -11.37 -15.85
N ILE A 338 0.56 -12.35 -16.59
CA ILE A 338 0.71 -12.27 -18.05
C ILE A 338 -0.58 -12.63 -18.80
N GLY A 339 -1.70 -12.81 -18.10
CA GLY A 339 -3.00 -13.08 -18.71
C GLY A 339 -3.25 -14.54 -19.07
N ARG A 340 -2.61 -15.50 -18.39
CA ARG A 340 -2.84 -16.96 -18.56
C ARG A 340 -3.45 -17.60 -17.29
N PRO A 341 -4.60 -17.10 -16.80
CA PRO A 341 -5.18 -17.55 -15.52
C PRO A 341 -5.58 -19.03 -15.51
N GLY A 342 -5.99 -19.61 -16.65
CA GLY A 342 -6.33 -21.03 -16.73
C GLY A 342 -5.10 -21.93 -16.55
N GLU A 343 -3.95 -21.52 -17.08
CA GLU A 343 -2.68 -22.21 -16.87
C GLU A 343 -2.15 -22.01 -15.45
N ALA A 344 -2.29 -20.81 -14.90
CA ALA A 344 -1.96 -20.53 -13.50
C ALA A 344 -2.75 -21.45 -12.56
N LEU A 345 -4.05 -21.61 -12.78
CA LEU A 345 -4.91 -22.47 -11.99
C LEU A 345 -4.56 -23.96 -12.15
N ARG A 346 -4.27 -24.42 -13.38
CA ARG A 346 -3.81 -25.80 -13.61
C ARG A 346 -2.48 -26.08 -12.91
N ALA A 347 -1.53 -25.16 -12.99
CA ALA A 347 -0.27 -25.25 -12.25
C ALA A 347 -0.51 -25.26 -10.73
N ALA A 348 -1.46 -24.47 -10.23
CA ALA A 348 -1.82 -24.49 -8.81
C ALA A 348 -2.38 -25.85 -8.36
N MET A 349 -3.30 -26.44 -9.13
CA MET A 349 -3.87 -27.76 -8.82
C MET A 349 -2.82 -28.88 -8.89
N GLU A 350 -1.85 -28.76 -9.79
CA GLU A 350 -0.79 -29.76 -9.99
C GLU A 350 0.33 -29.66 -8.94
N LEU A 351 0.81 -28.44 -8.67
CA LEU A 351 2.07 -28.23 -7.95
C LEU A 351 1.89 -28.00 -6.45
N PHE A 352 0.73 -27.49 -5.99
CA PHE A 352 0.55 -27.26 -4.56
C PHE A 352 0.54 -28.58 -3.78
N PRO A 353 1.34 -28.69 -2.69
CA PRO A 353 1.42 -29.91 -1.89
C PRO A 353 0.04 -30.41 -1.40
N ASP A 354 -0.08 -31.72 -1.25
CA ASP A 354 -1.32 -32.38 -0.80
C ASP A 354 -1.69 -32.06 0.65
N ASP A 355 -0.72 -31.69 1.48
CA ASP A 355 -0.92 -31.32 2.88
C ASP A 355 -1.42 -29.89 3.07
N VAL A 356 -1.41 -29.06 2.02
CA VAL A 356 -2.02 -27.72 2.04
C VAL A 356 -3.54 -27.87 1.88
N PRO A 357 -4.34 -27.44 2.87
CA PRO A 357 -5.79 -27.51 2.76
C PRO A 357 -6.30 -26.63 1.62
N VAL A 358 -7.14 -27.19 0.75
CA VAL A 358 -7.70 -26.49 -0.42
C VAL A 358 -8.39 -25.17 -0.01
N GLY A 359 -9.16 -25.19 1.08
CA GLY A 359 -9.84 -24.00 1.61
C GLY A 359 -8.92 -22.81 1.91
N ARG A 360 -7.61 -23.01 2.11
CA ARG A 360 -6.63 -21.92 2.30
C ARG A 360 -6.35 -21.16 0.99
N VAL A 361 -6.35 -21.86 -0.14
CA VAL A 361 -5.99 -21.31 -1.46
C VAL A 361 -7.21 -21.12 -2.39
N MET A 362 -8.37 -21.65 -1.97
CA MET A 362 -9.61 -21.63 -2.76
C MET A 362 -10.05 -20.23 -3.21
N PRO A 363 -9.98 -19.16 -2.39
CA PRO A 363 -10.39 -17.83 -2.86
C PRO A 363 -9.61 -17.34 -4.07
N GLU A 364 -8.29 -17.52 -4.08
CA GLU A 364 -7.41 -17.16 -5.20
C GLU A 364 -7.67 -18.05 -6.42
N MET A 365 -7.83 -19.37 -6.21
CA MET A 365 -8.21 -20.31 -7.28
C MET A 365 -9.52 -19.92 -7.96
N MET A 366 -10.54 -19.48 -7.19
CA MET A 366 -11.81 -19.00 -7.73
C MET A 366 -11.65 -17.71 -8.55
N VAL A 367 -10.79 -16.79 -8.13
CA VAL A 367 -10.50 -15.56 -8.88
C VAL A 367 -9.81 -15.88 -10.20
N MET A 368 -8.85 -16.82 -10.21
CA MET A 368 -8.24 -17.31 -11.46
C MET A 368 -9.26 -18.02 -12.36
N ALA A 369 -10.08 -18.91 -11.80
CA ALA A 369 -11.12 -19.63 -12.54
C ALA A 369 -12.11 -18.67 -13.22
N ARG A 370 -12.61 -17.65 -12.51
CA ARG A 370 -13.51 -16.62 -13.08
C ARG A 370 -12.87 -15.91 -14.28
N ARG A 371 -11.61 -15.51 -14.17
CA ARG A 371 -10.89 -14.84 -15.27
C ARG A 371 -10.65 -15.79 -16.44
N ALA A 372 -10.34 -17.05 -16.17
CA ALA A 372 -10.16 -18.07 -17.19
C ALA A 372 -11.45 -18.37 -17.97
N VAL A 373 -12.58 -18.54 -17.26
CA VAL A 373 -13.91 -18.72 -17.86
C VAL A 373 -14.29 -17.49 -18.71
N ALA A 374 -14.13 -16.29 -18.18
CA ALA A 374 -14.37 -15.05 -18.94
C ALA A 374 -13.47 -14.91 -20.18
N GLY A 375 -12.27 -15.51 -20.14
CA GLY A 375 -11.34 -15.61 -21.27
C GLY A 375 -11.65 -16.75 -22.25
N GLY A 376 -12.69 -17.55 -22.00
CA GLY A 376 -13.14 -18.65 -22.87
C GLY A 376 -12.69 -20.06 -22.46
N ASP A 377 -11.91 -20.22 -21.38
CA ASP A 377 -11.55 -21.54 -20.83
C ASP A 377 -12.66 -22.05 -19.91
N VAL A 378 -13.79 -22.47 -20.49
CA VAL A 378 -14.96 -22.93 -19.74
C VAL A 378 -14.74 -24.29 -19.05
N GLU A 379 -13.80 -25.10 -19.54
CA GLU A 379 -13.49 -26.41 -18.98
C GLU A 379 -12.79 -26.32 -17.61
N ILE A 380 -12.15 -25.19 -17.32
CA ILE A 380 -11.41 -24.99 -16.07
C ILE A 380 -12.29 -25.12 -14.82
N ALA A 381 -13.57 -24.77 -14.92
CA ALA A 381 -14.51 -24.92 -13.81
C ALA A 381 -14.72 -26.39 -13.45
N ASN A 382 -14.91 -27.25 -14.46
CA ASN A 382 -15.05 -28.70 -14.25
C ASN A 382 -13.76 -29.32 -13.69
N GLN A 383 -12.60 -28.86 -14.15
CA GLN A 383 -11.30 -29.32 -13.63
C GLN A 383 -11.12 -28.94 -12.16
N LEU A 384 -11.47 -27.71 -11.79
CA LEU A 384 -11.40 -27.24 -10.41
C LEU A 384 -12.40 -27.97 -9.49
N GLU A 385 -13.62 -28.21 -9.95
CA GLU A 385 -14.62 -29.00 -9.21
C GLU A 385 -14.11 -30.42 -8.96
N GLN A 386 -13.55 -31.06 -9.98
CA GLN A 386 -12.96 -32.39 -9.87
C GLN A 386 -11.79 -32.42 -8.89
N PHE A 387 -10.91 -31.41 -8.93
CA PHE A 387 -9.82 -31.26 -7.98
C PHE A 387 -10.32 -31.14 -6.54
N CYS A 388 -11.29 -30.26 -6.27
CA CYS A 388 -11.90 -30.12 -4.95
C CYS A 388 -12.56 -31.43 -4.49
N SER A 389 -13.28 -32.11 -5.38
CA SER A 389 -13.91 -33.40 -5.08
C SER A 389 -12.89 -34.47 -4.73
N GLN A 390 -11.75 -34.54 -5.44
CA GLN A 390 -10.68 -35.51 -5.17
C GLN A 390 -9.98 -35.24 -3.83
N ARG A 391 -9.82 -33.96 -3.45
CA ARG A 391 -9.28 -33.55 -2.15
C ARG A 391 -10.32 -33.57 -1.02
N GLY A 392 -11.57 -33.96 -1.29
CA GLY A 392 -12.64 -34.04 -0.30
C GLY A 392 -13.14 -32.68 0.22
N ASP A 393 -12.91 -31.60 -0.53
CA ASP A 393 -13.35 -30.25 -0.17
C ASP A 393 -14.74 -29.94 -0.73
N LEU A 394 -15.77 -30.28 0.06
CA LEU A 394 -17.18 -30.01 -0.29
C LEU A 394 -17.50 -28.52 -0.39
N LEU A 395 -16.81 -27.66 0.37
CA LEU A 395 -17.02 -26.21 0.28
C LEU A 395 -16.46 -25.67 -1.04
N GLY A 396 -15.29 -26.17 -1.46
CA GLY A 396 -14.72 -25.90 -2.78
C GLY A 396 -15.65 -26.33 -3.91
N VAL A 397 -16.17 -27.56 -3.87
CA VAL A 397 -17.15 -28.05 -4.87
C VAL A 397 -18.38 -27.14 -4.94
N ALA A 398 -18.95 -26.78 -3.79
CA ALA A 398 -20.09 -25.88 -3.74
C ALA A 398 -19.76 -24.50 -4.34
N ALA A 399 -18.60 -23.93 -4.02
CA ALA A 399 -18.18 -22.63 -4.54
C ALA A 399 -18.00 -22.64 -6.06
N VAL A 400 -17.43 -23.71 -6.63
CA VAL A 400 -17.21 -23.83 -8.08
C VAL A 400 -18.52 -23.84 -8.87
N SER A 401 -19.63 -24.31 -8.28
CA SER A 401 -20.94 -24.34 -8.94
C SER A 401 -21.45 -22.96 -9.38
N GLU A 402 -20.98 -21.87 -8.76
CA GLU A 402 -21.25 -20.48 -9.17
C GLU A 402 -20.69 -20.17 -10.57
N LEU A 403 -19.60 -20.83 -10.98
CA LEU A 403 -18.98 -20.63 -12.30
C LEU A 403 -19.78 -21.32 -13.41
N ASN A 404 -20.40 -22.45 -13.09
CA ASN A 404 -21.20 -23.23 -14.04
C ASN A 404 -22.59 -22.62 -14.29
N THR A 405 -23.07 -21.78 -13.37
CA THR A 405 -24.37 -21.09 -13.49
C THR A 405 -24.29 -19.74 -14.21
N ALA A 406 -23.07 -19.24 -14.46
CA ALA A 406 -22.81 -17.95 -15.10
C ALA A 406 -22.62 -18.01 -16.64
N ASN A 407 -22.77 -19.20 -17.25
CA ASN A 407 -22.67 -19.43 -18.70
C ASN A 407 -24.03 -19.53 -19.39
#